data_AF-A0A2D7VXZ1-F1
#
_entry.id   AF-A0A2D7VXZ1-F1
#
_cell.length_a   1.000
_cell.length_b   1.000
_cell.length_c   1.000
_cell.angle_alpha   90.00
_cell.angle_beta   90.00
_cell.angle_gamma   90.00
#
_symmetry.space_group_name_H-M   'P 1'
#
loop_
_entity.id
_entity.type
_entity.pdbx_description
1 polymer ?
#
loop_
_entity_poly.entity_id
_entity_poly.type
_entity_poly.pdbx_seq_one_letter_code
_entity_poly.pdbx_strand_id
1 'polypeptide(L)'
;MANYSMDDESWNKRVVKVRTYLENNDLGDMEQVILWNLNQGENDVDNRKRYWTSITTLFGMLPDNPISRGRESDLPVEVSQTIAKIAANYAAAFSAPFATDPLFGEIVRKHGKSGYGAYADVSEYSKSLETSMKSALTTYYRNHIKARDGPQWDGILSEDGTVSITVQSSEVNEEEE
;
A
#
# COMPACT_ATOMS: atom_id res chain seq x y z
N MET A 1 -10.09 31.21 20.02
CA MET A 1 -8.88 30.85 19.24
C MET A 1 -9.08 29.44 18.71
N ALA A 2 -8.61 29.13 17.50
CA ALA A 2 -8.69 27.77 16.96
C ALA A 2 -7.71 26.85 17.72
N ASN A 3 -8.16 25.64 18.08
CA ASN A 3 -7.34 24.66 18.77
C ASN A 3 -6.46 23.90 17.76
N TYR A 4 -5.15 24.14 17.80
CA TYR A 4 -4.16 23.53 16.92
C TYR A 4 -3.41 22.33 17.55
N SER A 5 -3.78 21.90 18.76
CA SER A 5 -3.13 20.77 19.41
C SER A 5 -3.59 19.43 18.85
N MET A 6 -2.74 18.42 18.99
CA MET A 6 -3.01 17.01 18.65
C MET A 6 -2.46 16.14 19.77
N ASP A 7 -3.24 15.14 20.20
CA ASP A 7 -2.81 14.18 21.21
C ASP A 7 -1.59 13.38 20.75
N ASP A 8 -0.80 12.92 21.71
CA ASP A 8 0.46 12.21 21.47
C ASP A 8 0.25 10.91 20.70
N GLU A 9 -0.82 10.16 20.97
CA GLU A 9 -1.10 8.91 20.28
C GLU A 9 -1.32 9.15 18.78
N SER A 10 -2.19 10.11 18.45
CA SER A 10 -2.45 10.51 17.06
C SER A 10 -1.21 11.07 16.36
N TRP A 11 -0.40 11.86 17.07
CA TRP A 11 0.84 12.41 16.54
C TRP A 11 1.86 11.32 16.24
N ASN A 12 2.15 10.46 17.23
CA ASN A 12 3.14 9.39 17.10
C ASN A 12 2.79 8.41 15.99
N LYS A 13 1.51 8.01 15.89
CA LYS A 13 1.05 7.13 14.79
C LYS A 13 1.32 7.77 13.41
N ARG A 14 1.09 9.07 13.28
CA ARG A 14 1.35 9.82 12.03
C ARG A 14 2.84 9.97 11.73
N VAL A 15 3.65 10.25 12.76
CA VAL A 15 5.11 10.35 12.65
C VAL A 15 5.70 9.03 12.13
N VAL A 16 5.32 7.89 12.75
CA VAL A 16 5.75 6.55 12.30
C VAL A 16 5.42 6.36 10.83
N LYS A 17 4.17 6.63 10.45
CA LYS A 17 3.73 6.48 9.05
C LYS A 17 4.56 7.28 8.05
N VAL A 18 4.87 8.53 8.38
CA VAL A 18 5.68 9.40 7.52
C VAL A 18 7.13 8.90 7.46
N ARG A 19 7.73 8.55 8.60
CA ARG A 19 9.11 8.07 8.66
C ARG A 19 9.32 6.79 7.88
N THR A 20 8.46 5.78 8.07
CA THR A 20 8.55 4.52 7.30
C THR A 20 8.40 4.79 5.80
N TYR A 21 7.61 5.79 5.39
CA TYR A 21 7.51 6.16 3.98
C TYR A 21 8.81 6.77 3.45
N LEU A 22 9.44 7.68 4.19
CA LEU A 22 10.71 8.30 3.82
C LEU A 22 11.85 7.27 3.75
N GLU A 23 11.86 6.27 4.63
CA GLU A 23 12.85 5.18 4.61
C GLU A 23 12.79 4.34 3.33
N ASN A 24 11.62 4.27 2.69
CA ASN A 24 11.37 3.44 1.52
C ASN A 24 11.28 4.23 0.20
N ASN A 25 11.25 5.57 0.25
CA ASN A 25 11.04 6.42 -0.92
C ASN A 25 11.95 7.65 -0.86
N ASP A 26 12.70 7.88 -1.94
CA ASP A 26 13.49 9.10 -2.12
C ASP A 26 12.59 10.26 -2.57
N LEU A 27 12.46 11.28 -1.72
CA LEU A 27 11.70 12.50 -2.00
C LEU A 27 12.59 13.71 -2.30
N GLY A 28 13.91 13.53 -2.39
CA GLY A 28 14.88 14.60 -2.58
C GLY A 28 14.76 15.69 -1.50
N ASP A 29 14.87 16.95 -1.91
CA ASP A 29 14.88 18.11 -1.00
C ASP A 29 13.61 18.23 -0.12
N MET A 30 12.50 17.64 -0.55
CA MET A 30 11.24 17.66 0.19
C MET A 30 11.33 16.88 1.50
N GLU A 31 12.16 15.83 1.56
CA GLU A 31 12.35 15.03 2.78
C GLU A 31 12.79 15.90 3.96
N GLN A 32 13.75 16.81 3.75
CA GLN A 32 14.27 17.69 4.79
C GLN A 32 13.17 18.61 5.35
N VAL A 33 12.30 19.12 4.48
CA VAL A 33 11.18 19.99 4.88
C VAL A 33 10.16 19.19 5.70
N ILE A 34 9.87 17.95 5.32
CA ILE A 34 8.98 17.06 6.06
C ILE A 34 9.57 16.75 7.45
N LEU A 35 10.84 16.36 7.51
CA LEU A 35 11.55 16.07 8.77
C LEU A 35 11.59 17.29 9.69
N TRP A 36 11.78 18.50 9.14
CA TRP A 36 11.72 19.72 9.91
C TRP A 36 10.35 19.93 10.55
N ASN A 37 9.26 19.75 9.80
CA ASN A 37 7.89 19.88 10.34
C ASN A 37 7.59 18.83 11.42
N LEU A 38 8.07 17.59 11.25
CA LEU A 38 7.94 16.55 12.28
C LEU A 38 8.69 16.95 13.55
N ASN A 39 9.91 17.47 13.43
CA ASN A 39 10.69 17.92 14.59
C ASN A 39 10.02 19.10 15.29
N GLN A 40 9.47 20.07 14.55
CA GLN A 40 8.74 21.18 15.17
C GLN A 40 7.50 20.70 15.92
N GLY A 41 6.72 19.77 15.37
CA GLY A 41 5.54 19.23 16.06
C GLY A 41 5.86 18.36 17.29
N GLU A 42 7.08 17.82 17.39
CA GLU A 42 7.56 17.16 18.60
C GLU A 42 7.81 18.16 19.74
N ASN A 43 8.36 19.34 19.40
CA ASN A 43 8.74 20.37 20.36
C ASN A 43 7.62 21.40 20.65
N ASP A 44 6.57 21.45 19.83
CA ASP A 44 5.46 22.41 19.90
C ASP A 44 4.11 21.71 19.74
N VAL A 45 3.69 21.05 20.83
CA VAL A 45 2.47 20.23 20.93
C VAL A 45 1.20 21.02 20.57
N ASP A 46 1.17 22.30 20.94
CA ASP A 46 0.01 23.18 20.74
C ASP A 46 -0.23 23.53 19.27
N ASN A 47 0.79 23.41 18.41
CA ASN A 47 0.70 23.69 16.98
C ASN A 47 0.84 22.45 16.09
N ARG A 48 0.85 21.23 16.64
CA ARG A 48 0.95 19.97 15.88
C ARG A 48 0.02 19.87 14.68
N LYS A 49 -1.22 20.37 14.77
CA LYS A 49 -2.14 20.36 13.62
C LYS A 49 -1.64 21.23 12.46
N ARG A 50 -0.96 22.35 12.73
CA ARG A 50 -0.40 23.22 11.68
C ARG A 50 0.77 22.56 10.97
N TYR A 51 1.70 21.98 11.74
CA TYR A 51 2.82 21.21 11.18
C TYR A 51 2.30 20.01 10.39
N TRP A 52 1.27 19.32 10.90
CA TRP A 52 0.62 18.24 10.17
C TRP A 52 -0.02 18.70 8.86
N THR A 53 -0.72 19.85 8.86
CA THR A 53 -1.28 20.41 7.61
C THR A 53 -0.19 20.67 6.59
N SER A 54 0.94 21.26 6.99
CA SER A 54 2.10 21.48 6.12
C SER A 54 2.60 20.16 5.51
N ILE A 55 2.79 19.12 6.33
CA ILE A 55 3.17 17.78 5.88
C ILE A 55 2.17 17.24 4.86
N THR A 56 0.86 17.29 5.15
CA THR A 56 -0.16 16.79 4.23
C THR A 56 -0.22 17.55 2.91
N THR A 57 0.12 18.85 2.91
CA THR A 57 0.18 19.66 1.70
C THR A 57 1.36 19.22 0.82
N LEU A 58 2.53 18.96 1.41
CA LEU A 58 3.70 18.46 0.68
C LEU A 58 3.41 17.08 0.05
N PHE A 59 2.87 16.16 0.86
CA PHE A 59 2.45 14.85 0.36
C PHE A 59 1.32 14.93 -0.68
N GLY A 60 0.50 15.98 -0.66
CA GLY A 60 -0.54 16.22 -1.66
C GLY A 60 -0.02 16.48 -3.07
N MET A 61 1.27 16.82 -3.22
CA MET A 61 1.90 16.99 -4.53
C MET A 61 2.37 15.66 -5.14
N LEU A 62 2.40 14.57 -4.35
CA LEU A 62 2.83 13.26 -4.81
C LEU A 62 1.67 12.49 -5.45
N PRO A 63 1.87 11.86 -6.62
CA PRO A 63 0.86 11.01 -7.23
C PRO A 63 0.50 9.81 -6.34
N ASP A 64 1.48 9.27 -5.60
CA ASP A 64 1.32 8.14 -4.67
C ASP A 64 1.36 8.58 -3.20
N ASN A 65 0.45 9.49 -2.84
CA ASN A 65 0.35 10.03 -1.49
C ASN A 65 -0.02 8.94 -0.45
N PRO A 66 0.85 8.62 0.53
CA PRO A 66 0.58 7.63 1.58
C PRO A 66 -0.43 8.15 2.62
N ILE A 67 -0.62 9.46 2.72
CA ILE A 67 -1.56 10.14 3.62
C ILE A 67 -2.86 10.42 2.86
N SER A 68 -3.55 9.36 2.44
CA SER A 68 -4.84 9.53 1.75
C SER A 68 -5.96 9.99 2.69
N ARG A 69 -6.93 10.72 2.14
CA ARG A 69 -8.21 11.03 2.80
C ARG A 69 -9.14 9.83 2.60
N GLY A 70 -9.40 9.07 3.66
CA GLY A 70 -10.29 7.91 3.60
C GLY A 70 -10.26 7.07 4.87
N ARG A 71 -10.97 5.93 4.85
CA ARG A 71 -10.88 4.93 5.93
C ARG A 71 -9.43 4.47 6.02
N GLU A 72 -8.82 4.71 7.17
CA GLU A 72 -7.47 4.27 7.44
C GLU A 72 -7.40 2.74 7.34
N SER A 73 -6.36 2.23 6.66
CA SER A 73 -6.11 0.79 6.58
C SER A 73 -5.92 0.24 7.98
N ASP A 74 -6.51 -0.93 8.25
CA ASP A 74 -6.30 -1.70 9.48
C ASP A 74 -4.95 -2.44 9.48
N LEU A 75 -4.22 -2.39 8.36
CA LEU A 75 -2.91 -3.01 8.22
C LEU A 75 -1.80 -2.17 8.88
N PRO A 76 -0.79 -2.81 9.49
CA PRO A 76 0.45 -2.12 9.88
C PRO A 76 1.08 -1.38 8.71
N VAL A 77 1.70 -0.23 8.99
CA VAL A 77 2.30 0.64 7.95
C VAL A 77 3.33 -0.10 7.12
N GLU A 78 4.24 -0.82 7.78
CA GLU A 78 5.31 -1.59 7.12
C GLU A 78 4.72 -2.61 6.13
N VAL A 79 3.74 -3.40 6.58
CA VAL A 79 3.05 -4.38 5.71
C VAL A 79 2.34 -3.69 4.55
N SER A 80 1.68 -2.56 4.79
CA SER A 80 1.00 -1.81 3.73
C SER A 80 1.98 -1.29 2.67
N GLN A 81 3.19 -0.87 3.06
CA GLN A 81 4.24 -0.42 2.14
C GLN A 81 4.86 -1.58 1.38
N THR A 82 5.12 -2.69 2.06
CA THR A 82 5.57 -3.94 1.42
C THR A 82 4.58 -4.40 0.36
N ILE A 83 3.28 -4.42 0.67
CA ILE A 83 2.22 -4.73 -0.30
C ILE A 83 2.26 -3.78 -1.50
N ALA A 84 2.40 -2.47 -1.27
CA ALA A 84 2.45 -1.48 -2.35
C ALA A 84 3.65 -1.73 -3.27
N LYS A 85 4.82 -2.01 -2.71
CA LYS A 85 6.04 -2.32 -3.46
C LYS A 85 5.89 -3.59 -4.30
N ILE A 86 5.38 -4.68 -3.70
CA ILE A 86 5.14 -5.94 -4.43
C ILE A 86 4.14 -5.72 -5.57
N ALA A 87 3.04 -5.00 -5.30
CA ALA A 87 2.02 -4.73 -6.30
C ALA A 87 2.53 -3.88 -7.46
N ALA A 88 3.36 -2.87 -7.19
CA ALA A 88 3.99 -2.05 -8.21
C ALA A 88 4.96 -2.87 -9.08
N ASN A 89 5.81 -3.69 -8.46
CA ASN A 89 6.73 -4.58 -9.18
C ASN A 89 5.98 -5.59 -10.06
N TYR A 90 4.92 -6.19 -9.52
CA TYR A 90 4.04 -7.10 -10.26
C TYR A 90 3.39 -6.38 -11.45
N ALA A 91 2.80 -5.21 -11.23
CA ALA A 91 2.15 -4.46 -12.31
C ALA A 91 3.15 -4.06 -13.41
N ALA A 92 4.36 -3.63 -13.06
CA ALA A 92 5.41 -3.32 -14.02
C ALA A 92 5.82 -4.55 -14.86
N ALA A 93 6.02 -5.70 -14.23
CA ALA A 93 6.40 -6.93 -14.92
C ALA A 93 5.32 -7.43 -15.89
N PHE A 94 4.06 -7.43 -15.45
CA PHE A 94 2.95 -8.00 -16.21
C PHE A 94 2.31 -7.03 -17.21
N SER A 95 2.54 -5.72 -17.08
CA SER A 95 2.10 -4.72 -18.08
C SER A 95 3.08 -4.54 -19.24
N ALA A 96 4.33 -5.01 -19.12
CA ALA A 96 5.33 -4.89 -20.18
C ALA A 96 4.93 -5.59 -21.51
N PRO A 97 4.34 -6.81 -21.50
CA PRO A 97 3.80 -7.42 -22.72
C PRO A 97 2.67 -6.60 -23.34
N PHE A 98 1.81 -6.01 -22.52
CA PHE A 98 0.70 -5.17 -22.98
C PHE A 98 1.19 -3.90 -23.69
N ALA A 99 2.34 -3.34 -23.27
CA ALA A 99 2.96 -2.19 -23.93
C ALA A 99 3.61 -2.52 -25.28
N THR A 100 4.01 -3.78 -25.49
CA THR A 100 4.89 -4.19 -26.59
C THR A 100 4.17 -4.94 -27.70
N ASP A 101 3.13 -5.70 -27.37
CA ASP A 101 2.38 -6.51 -28.33
C ASP A 101 0.91 -6.03 -28.40
N PRO A 102 0.47 -5.49 -29.56
CA PRO A 102 -0.91 -5.05 -29.79
C PRO A 102 -1.96 -6.14 -29.51
N LEU A 103 -1.60 -7.42 -29.66
CA LEU A 103 -2.49 -8.55 -29.38
C LEU A 103 -3.06 -8.47 -27.97
N PHE A 104 -2.25 -8.06 -26.98
CA PHE A 104 -2.69 -7.96 -25.59
C PHE A 104 -3.74 -6.86 -25.40
N GLY A 105 -3.65 -5.74 -26.12
CA GLY A 105 -4.71 -4.72 -26.14
C GLY A 105 -6.02 -5.24 -26.73
N GLU A 106 -5.94 -6.17 -27.69
CA GLU A 106 -7.10 -6.76 -28.34
C GLU A 106 -7.76 -7.88 -27.53
N ILE A 107 -7.01 -8.67 -26.77
CA ILE A 107 -7.55 -9.86 -26.08
C ILE A 107 -7.73 -9.68 -24.58
N VAL A 108 -6.91 -8.84 -23.93
CA VAL A 108 -6.98 -8.67 -22.48
C VAL A 108 -8.19 -7.80 -22.14
N ARG A 109 -9.03 -8.33 -21.26
CA ARG A 109 -10.30 -7.69 -20.86
C ARG A 109 -10.31 -7.39 -19.38
N LYS A 110 -11.04 -6.34 -19.04
CA LYS A 110 -11.41 -6.04 -17.66
C LYS A 110 -12.32 -7.15 -17.14
N HIS A 111 -12.15 -7.52 -15.88
CA HIS A 111 -12.97 -8.53 -15.20
C HIS A 111 -13.78 -7.90 -14.06
N GLY A 112 -15.01 -8.39 -13.86
CA GLY A 112 -15.88 -7.99 -12.75
C GLY A 112 -16.55 -6.63 -12.94
N LYS A 113 -16.64 -5.85 -11.85
CA LYS A 113 -17.44 -4.60 -11.80
C LYS A 113 -16.85 -3.45 -12.65
N SER A 114 -15.61 -3.59 -13.13
CA SER A 114 -14.90 -2.62 -13.98
C SER A 114 -15.27 -2.69 -15.47
N GLY A 115 -16.20 -3.57 -15.85
CA GLY A 115 -16.82 -3.61 -17.18
C GLY A 115 -16.28 -4.71 -18.10
N TYR A 116 -17.07 -5.08 -19.12
CA TYR A 116 -16.77 -6.11 -20.13
C TYR A 116 -15.90 -5.58 -21.30
N GLY A 117 -15.00 -4.63 -21.04
CA GLY A 117 -14.26 -3.89 -22.07
C GLY A 117 -12.76 -4.17 -22.08
N ALA A 118 -12.10 -3.76 -23.17
CA ALA A 118 -10.64 -3.66 -23.22
C ALA A 118 -10.13 -2.57 -22.27
N TYR A 119 -8.85 -2.65 -21.92
CA TYR A 119 -8.13 -1.54 -21.30
C TYR A 119 -7.84 -0.46 -22.34
N ALA A 120 -7.98 0.81 -21.95
CA ALA A 120 -7.74 1.94 -22.84
C ALA A 120 -6.25 2.08 -23.20
N ASP A 121 -5.38 1.82 -22.22
CA ASP A 121 -3.93 1.90 -22.36
C ASP A 121 -3.23 1.01 -21.31
N VAL A 122 -1.90 0.94 -21.40
CA VAL A 122 -1.06 0.19 -20.45
C VAL A 122 -1.16 0.73 -19.03
N SER A 123 -1.43 2.02 -18.83
CA SER A 123 -1.54 2.64 -17.51
C SER A 123 -2.79 2.13 -16.79
N GLU A 124 -3.92 2.06 -17.49
CA GLU A 124 -5.16 1.49 -16.97
C GLU A 124 -5.00 0.00 -16.65
N TYR A 125 -4.31 -0.75 -17.52
CA TYR A 125 -4.04 -2.17 -17.28
C TYR A 125 -3.16 -2.38 -16.05
N SER A 126 -2.02 -1.67 -15.98
CA SER A 126 -1.07 -1.72 -14.86
C SER A 126 -1.75 -1.38 -13.53
N LYS A 127 -2.57 -0.32 -13.49
CA LYS A 127 -3.32 0.06 -12.29
C LYS A 127 -4.30 -1.02 -11.84
N SER A 128 -4.91 -1.74 -12.78
CA SER A 128 -5.81 -2.85 -12.43
C SER A 128 -5.07 -4.04 -11.82
N LEU A 129 -3.88 -4.36 -12.34
CA LEU A 129 -3.01 -5.40 -11.79
C LEU A 129 -2.55 -5.04 -10.38
N GLU A 130 -2.11 -3.79 -10.18
CA GLU A 130 -1.69 -3.28 -8.88
C GLU A 130 -2.83 -3.35 -7.86
N THR A 131 -4.04 -2.94 -8.25
CA THR A 131 -5.22 -2.98 -7.38
C THR A 131 -5.59 -4.43 -7.01
N SER A 132 -5.54 -5.34 -7.99
CA SER A 132 -5.81 -6.76 -7.78
C SER A 132 -4.81 -7.38 -6.79
N MET A 133 -3.52 -7.11 -6.98
CA MET A 133 -2.46 -7.65 -6.12
C MET A 133 -2.54 -7.06 -4.69
N LYS A 134 -2.77 -5.74 -4.56
CA LYS A 134 -3.01 -5.10 -3.26
C LYS A 134 -4.16 -5.77 -2.50
N SER A 135 -5.26 -6.05 -3.19
CA SER A 135 -6.43 -6.71 -2.61
C SER A 135 -6.13 -8.14 -2.16
N ALA A 136 -5.41 -8.92 -2.98
CA ALA A 136 -5.03 -10.29 -2.67
C ALA A 136 -4.12 -10.38 -1.44
N LEU A 137 -3.00 -9.63 -1.42
CA LEU A 137 -2.05 -9.66 -0.31
C LEU A 137 -2.65 -9.13 1.00
N THR A 138 -3.50 -8.10 0.92
CA THR A 138 -4.26 -7.62 2.07
C THR A 138 -5.16 -8.73 2.65
N THR A 139 -5.78 -9.53 1.77
CA THR A 139 -6.63 -10.65 2.19
C THR A 139 -5.79 -11.75 2.84
N TYR A 140 -4.64 -12.10 2.25
CA TYR A 140 -3.76 -13.15 2.77
C TYR A 140 -3.17 -12.77 4.13
N TYR A 141 -2.80 -11.51 4.30
CA TYR A 141 -2.34 -11.00 5.60
C TYR A 141 -3.45 -11.02 6.66
N ARG A 142 -4.67 -10.63 6.29
CA ARG A 142 -5.83 -10.72 7.21
C ARG A 142 -6.16 -12.17 7.55
N ASN A 143 -5.99 -13.11 6.62
CA ASN A 143 -6.17 -14.53 6.88
C ASN A 143 -5.13 -15.06 7.86
N HIS A 144 -3.88 -14.64 7.71
CA HIS A 144 -2.80 -14.98 8.64
C HIS A 144 -3.10 -14.50 10.07
N ILE A 145 -3.43 -13.22 10.25
CA ILE A 145 -3.75 -12.66 11.58
C ILE A 145 -4.95 -13.37 12.22
N LYS A 146 -5.97 -13.71 11.42
CA LYS A 146 -7.23 -14.27 11.92
C LYS A 146 -7.27 -15.80 11.87
N ALA A 147 -6.17 -16.46 11.52
CA ALA A 147 -6.08 -17.91 11.30
C ALA A 147 -7.27 -18.46 10.49
N ARG A 148 -7.56 -17.81 9.35
CA ARG A 148 -8.66 -18.21 8.45
C ARG A 148 -8.17 -19.14 7.38
N ASP A 149 -9.07 -19.99 6.89
CA ASP A 149 -8.81 -20.84 5.74
C ASP A 149 -8.45 -20.05 4.48
N GLY A 150 -7.63 -20.68 3.63
CA GLY A 150 -7.15 -20.13 2.38
C GLY A 150 -5.70 -19.66 2.43
N PRO A 151 -5.24 -18.92 1.41
CA PRO A 151 -3.86 -18.45 1.36
C PRO A 151 -3.60 -17.42 2.48
N GLN A 152 -2.48 -17.60 3.15
CA GLN A 152 -2.00 -16.79 4.28
C GLN A 152 -0.61 -16.27 3.97
N TRP A 153 -0.33 -15.05 4.40
CA TRP A 153 0.98 -14.43 4.29
C TRP A 153 1.26 -13.60 5.54
N ASP A 154 2.46 -13.70 6.08
CA ASP A 154 2.89 -13.06 7.34
C ASP A 154 3.28 -11.58 7.20
N GLY A 155 3.29 -11.05 5.97
CA GLY A 155 3.68 -9.66 5.71
C GLY A 155 5.19 -9.47 5.48
N ILE A 156 5.98 -10.55 5.51
CA ILE A 156 7.43 -10.52 5.39
C ILE A 156 7.84 -10.88 3.96
N LEU A 157 8.82 -10.13 3.43
CA LEU A 157 9.52 -10.46 2.18
C LEU A 157 10.73 -11.32 2.50
N SER A 158 10.92 -12.39 1.73
CA SER A 158 12.15 -13.17 1.76
C SER A 158 13.34 -12.33 1.26
N GLU A 159 14.58 -12.72 1.63
CA GLU A 159 15.80 -12.01 1.21
C GLU A 159 15.97 -11.92 -0.32
N ASP A 160 15.38 -12.86 -1.06
CA ASP A 160 15.37 -12.90 -2.52
C ASP A 160 14.23 -12.06 -3.16
N GLY A 161 13.45 -11.35 -2.34
CA GLY A 161 12.33 -10.53 -2.78
C GLY A 161 11.06 -11.32 -3.10
N THR A 162 10.98 -12.60 -2.74
CA THR A 162 9.79 -13.44 -2.91
C THR A 162 8.86 -13.39 -1.71
N VAL A 163 7.62 -13.81 -1.93
CA VAL A 163 6.56 -13.85 -0.91
C VAL A 163 6.25 -15.31 -0.59
N SER A 164 6.38 -15.69 0.69
CA SER A 164 6.03 -17.03 1.16
C SER A 164 4.56 -17.09 1.53
N ILE A 165 3.74 -17.70 0.68
CA ILE A 165 2.30 -17.89 0.93
C ILE A 165 2.05 -19.32 1.39
N THR A 166 1.50 -19.47 2.59
CA THR A 166 1.08 -20.78 3.10
C THR A 166 -0.41 -20.99 2.84
N VAL A 167 -0.79 -22.18 2.37
CA VAL A 167 -2.19 -22.58 2.29
C VAL A 167 -2.40 -23.66 3.34
N GLN A 168 -3.16 -23.38 4.39
CA GLN A 168 -3.65 -24.46 5.25
C GLN A 168 -4.68 -25.24 4.43
N SER A 169 -4.30 -26.40 3.92
CA SER A 169 -5.27 -27.37 3.42
C SER A 169 -5.99 -27.94 4.64
N SER A 170 -7.31 -27.74 4.72
CA SER A 170 -8.16 -28.63 5.50
C SER A 170 -7.87 -30.05 5.01
N GLU A 171 -7.33 -30.90 5.88
CA GLU A 171 -7.03 -32.30 5.59
C GLU A 171 -8.21 -32.93 4.85
N VAL A 172 -7.93 -33.51 3.69
CA VAL A 172 -8.82 -34.50 3.09
C VAL A 172 -8.84 -35.63 4.10
N ASN A 173 -9.96 -35.76 4.82
CA ASN A 173 -10.21 -36.93 5.65
C ASN A 173 -10.42 -38.11 4.67
N GLU A 174 -9.32 -38.70 4.21
CA GLU A 174 -9.31 -40.04 3.63
C GLU A 174 -9.65 -41.00 4.78
N GLU A 175 -10.94 -41.10 5.09
CA GLU A 175 -11.46 -42.26 5.81
C GLU A 175 -11.32 -43.46 4.86
N GLU A 176 -10.23 -44.20 5.06
CA GLU A 176 -10.18 -45.62 4.72
C GLU A 176 -11.31 -46.34 5.46
N GLU A 177 -12.35 -46.79 4.74
CA GLU A 177 -13.01 -48.10 4.90
C GLU A 177 -13.92 -48.45 3.71
#